data_AF-A0A2H9MBM3-F1
#
_entry.id   AF-A0A2H9MBM3-F1
#
_cell.length_a   1.000
_cell.length_b   1.000
_cell.length_c   1.000
_cell.angle_alpha   90.00
_cell.angle_beta   90.00
_cell.angle_gamma   90.00
#
_symmetry.space_group_name_H-M   'P 1'
#
loop_
_entity.id
_entity.type
_entity.pdbx_description
1 polymer ?
#
loop_
_entity_poly.entity_id
_entity_poly.type
_entity_poly.pdbx_seq_one_letter_code
_entity_poly.pdbx_strand_id
1 'polypeptide(L)' 'MAKEYITTRQIAGPLIIVEHVEKATYNEIVDIKAPDGSLRRGQILEVNGDRALIQVFEGTSGLNLGETKVRF' A
#
# COMPACT_ATOMS: atom_id res chain seq x y z
N MET A 1 6.67 -14.56 -8.23
CA MET A 1 6.58 -13.26 -8.94
C MET A 1 5.85 -12.31 -8.01
N ALA A 2 6.46 -11.17 -7.67
CA ALA A 2 5.81 -10.14 -6.86
C ALA A 2 4.62 -9.58 -7.64
N LYS A 3 3.44 -9.47 -7.01
CA LYS A 3 2.23 -8.99 -7.66
C LYS A 3 2.10 -7.49 -7.44
N GLU A 4 1.80 -6.74 -8.50
CA GLU A 4 1.59 -5.29 -8.48
C GLU A 4 0.09 -5.01 -8.46
N TYR A 5 -0.38 -4.25 -7.48
CA TYR A 5 -1.78 -3.92 -7.26
C TYR A 5 -2.01 -2.41 -7.39
N ILE A 6 -3.06 -2.01 -8.11
CA ILE A 6 -3.53 -0.62 -8.21
C ILE A 6 -4.80 -0.52 -7.36
N THR A 7 -4.64 -0.24 -6.07
CA THR A 7 -5.73 -0.57 -5.13
C THR A 7 -5.90 0.42 -3.98
N THR A 8 -5.20 1.55 -4.00
CA THR A 8 -5.28 2.55 -2.91
C THR A 8 -6.66 3.22 -2.89
N ARG A 9 -7.43 2.95 -1.83
CA ARG A 9 -8.83 3.41 -1.65
C ARG A 9 -8.95 4.57 -0.67
N GLN A 10 -8.08 4.60 0.33
CA GLN A 10 -8.12 5.62 1.37
C GLN A 10 -6.72 5.92 1.87
N ILE A 11 -6.48 7.19 2.19
CA ILE A 11 -5.26 7.69 2.82
C ILE A 11 -5.70 8.44 4.08
N ALA A 12 -5.16 8.08 5.23
CA ALA A 12 -5.44 8.71 6.52
C ALA A 12 -4.15 8.87 7.32
N GLY A 13 -3.61 10.09 7.37
CA GLY A 13 -2.31 10.33 7.99
C GLY A 13 -1.22 9.44 7.34
N PRO A 14 -0.46 8.66 8.12
CA PRO A 14 0.58 7.77 7.59
C PRO A 14 0.04 6.42 7.06
N LEU A 15 -1.27 6.20 7.10
CA LEU A 15 -1.90 4.92 6.76
C LEU A 15 -2.55 4.97 5.38
N ILE A 16 -2.45 3.86 4.66
CA ILE A 16 -3.18 3.62 3.41
C ILE A 16 -3.96 2.31 3.50
N ILE A 17 -5.15 2.30 2.90
CA ILE A 17 -5.95 1.09 2.75
C ILE A 17 -5.93 0.67 1.28
N VAL A 18 -5.62 -0.60 1.07
CA VAL A 18 -5.64 -1.24 -0.25
C VAL A 18 -6.65 -2.38 -0.28
N GLU A 19 -7.34 -2.53 -1.41
CA GLU A 19 -8.26 -3.64 -1.68
C GLU A 19 -7.64 -4.65 -2.66
N HIS A 20 -8.35 -5.74 -2.94
CA HIS A 20 -7.95 -6.78 -3.90
C HIS A 20 -6.55 -7.37 -3.66
N VAL A 21 -6.08 -7.37 -2.41
CA VAL A 21 -4.80 -8.00 -2.07
C VAL A 21 -4.98 -9.51 -2.02
N GLU A 22 -4.02 -10.24 -2.57
CA GLU A 22 -3.99 -11.69 -2.44
C GLU A 22 -2.72 -12.09 -1.72
N LYS A 23 -2.84 -12.95 -0.69
CA LYS A 23 -1.72 -13.48 0.09
C LYS A 23 -0.90 -12.43 0.86
N ALA A 24 -1.48 -11.26 1.11
CA ALA A 24 -0.92 -10.29 2.04
C ALA A 24 -0.79 -10.90 3.45
N THR A 25 0.34 -10.65 4.11
CA THR A 25 0.62 -11.16 5.46
C THR A 25 0.90 -10.03 6.44
N TYR A 26 0.49 -10.23 7.69
CA TYR A 26 0.82 -9.29 8.76
C TYR A 26 2.35 -9.15 8.91
N ASN A 27 2.83 -7.92 9.17
CA ASN A 27 4.26 -7.55 9.21
C ASN A 27 5.04 -7.68 7.90
N GLU A 28 4.38 -7.96 6.77
CA GLU A 28 5.02 -7.93 5.47
C GLU A 28 5.45 -6.50 5.10
N ILE A 29 6.65 -6.39 4.51
CA ILE A 29 7.14 -5.13 3.98
C ILE A 29 6.76 -5.05 2.51
N VAL A 30 6.15 -3.93 2.13
CA VAL A 30 5.67 -3.68 0.77
C VAL A 30 6.38 -2.48 0.17
N ASP A 31 6.52 -2.50 -1.16
CA ASP A 31 6.96 -1.33 -1.91
C ASP A 31 5.75 -0.56 -2.44
N ILE A 32 5.76 0.75 -2.27
CA ILE A 32 4.69 1.65 -2.69
C ILE A 32 5.28 2.60 -3.74
N LYS A 33 4.69 2.61 -4.92
CA LYS A 33 5.06 3.52 -6.01
C LYS A 33 4.05 4.65 -6.10
N ALA A 34 4.53 5.86 -5.89
CA ALA A 34 3.75 7.08 -6.04
C ALA A 34 3.61 7.47 -7.53
N PRO A 35 2.66 8.36 -7.88
CA PRO A 35 2.42 8.78 -9.26
C PRO A 35 3.62 9.50 -9.89
N ASP A 36 4.40 10.22 -9.08
CA ASP A 36 5.64 10.89 -9.50
C ASP A 36 6.80 9.91 -9.77
N GLY A 37 6.59 8.61 -9.56
CA GLY A 37 7.59 7.57 -9.71
C GLY A 37 8.45 7.32 -8.48
N SER A 38 8.30 8.10 -7.41
CA SER A 38 9.00 7.85 -6.16
C SER A 38 8.59 6.52 -5.53
N LEU A 39 9.57 5.85 -4.92
CA LEU A 39 9.38 4.59 -4.23
C LEU A 39 9.42 4.84 -2.73
N ARG A 40 8.48 4.22 -2.02
CA ARG A 40 8.34 4.27 -0.57
C ARG A 40 8.19 2.86 -0.05
N ARG A 41 8.43 2.66 1.23
CA ARG A 41 8.20 1.39 1.89
C ARG A 41 7.07 1.51 2.89
N GLY A 42 6.36 0.41 3.05
CA GLY A 42 5.37 0.30 4.10
C GLY A 42 5.36 -1.08 4.75
N GLN A 43 4.59 -1.18 5.82
CA GLN A 43 4.38 -2.41 6.55
C GLN A 43 2.88 -2.69 6.66
N ILE A 44 2.50 -3.94 6.46
CA ILE A 44 1.14 -4.41 6.68
C ILE A 44 0.86 -4.51 8.18
N LEU A 45 -0.12 -3.74 8.65
CA LEU A 45 -0.56 -3.74 10.05
C LEU A 45 -1.81 -4.60 10.26
N GLU A 46 -2.64 -4.78 9.24
CA GLU A 46 -3.85 -5.59 9.32
C GLU A 46 -4.18 -6.16 7.94
N VAL A 47 -4.68 -7.40 7.91
CA VAL A 47 -5.27 -8.03 6.73
C VAL A 47 -6.67 -8.50 7.09
N ASN A 48 -7.67 -8.04 6.34
CA ASN A 48 -9.05 -8.42 6.51
C ASN A 48 -9.65 -8.79 5.16
N GLY A 49 -9.77 -10.10 4.90
CA GLY A 49 -10.21 -10.62 3.62
C GLY A 49 -9.26 -10.22 2.49
N ASP A 50 -9.77 -9.44 1.53
CA ASP A 50 -9.02 -8.90 0.40
C ASP A 50 -8.52 -7.46 0.63
N ARG A 51 -8.54 -6.98 1.89
CA ARG A 51 -8.07 -5.65 2.28
C ARG A 51 -6.84 -5.72 3.15
N ALA A 52 -5.91 -4.79 2.94
CA ALA A 52 -4.78 -4.58 3.84
C ALA A 52 -4.68 -3.12 4.28
N LEU A 53 -4.38 -2.93 5.57
CA LEU A 53 -3.99 -1.65 6.14
C LEU A 53 -2.46 -1.59 6.17
N ILE A 54 -1.90 -0.55 5.55
CA ILE A 54 -0.46 -0.40 5.38
C ILE A 54 -0.03 0.93 5.99
N GLN A 55 1.01 0.90 6.82
CA GLN A 55 1.69 2.11 7.29
C GLN A 55 2.84 2.46 6.35
N VAL A 56 2.89 3.71 5.89
CA VAL A 56 3.97 4.21 5.01
C VAL A 56 5.05 4.88 5.84
N PHE A 57 6.30 4.43 5.72
CA PHE A 57 7.40 4.92 6.56
C PHE A 57 7.80 6.36 6.22
N GLU A 58 7.87 6.68 4.93
CA GLU A 58 8.20 8.01 4.42
C GLU A 58 7.00 8.98 4.41
N GLY A 59 5.85 8.54 4.98
CA GLY A 59 4.59 9.26 4.96
C GLY A 59 3.86 9.16 3.61
N THR A 60 2.69 9.78 3.53
CA THR A 60 1.73 9.62 2.42
C THR A 60 1.63 10.85 1.51
N SER A 61 2.44 11.89 1.76
CA SER A 61 2.43 13.11 0.95
C SER A 61 2.76 12.81 -0.52
N GLY A 62 1.89 13.23 -1.44
CA GLY A 62 2.05 12.96 -2.88
C GLY A 62 1.53 11.59 -3.33
N LEU A 63 1.04 10.75 -2.43
CA LEU A 63 0.25 9.57 -2.81
C LEU A 63 -1.16 10.05 -3.20
N ASN A 64 -1.72 9.47 -4.28
CA ASN A 64 -3.12 9.69 -4.64
C ASN A 64 -3.91 8.38 -4.68
N LEU A 65 -5.23 8.52 -4.69
CA LEU A 65 -6.14 7.41 -4.96
C LEU A 65 -6.13 7.10 -6.46
N GLY A 66 -5.96 5.81 -6.81
CA GLY A 66 -6.07 5.33 -8.19
C GLY A 66 -4.78 5.25 -9.01
N GLU A 67 -3.74 6.04 -8.72
CA GLU A 67 -2.45 5.94 -9.43
C GLU A 67 -1.31 5.40 -8.54
N THR A 68 -1.50 5.39 -7.22
CA THR A 68 -0.57 4.75 -6.27
C THR A 68 -0.65 3.23 -6.39
N LYS A 69 0.50 2.60 -6.56
CA LYS A 69 0.62 1.14 -6.72
C LYS A 69 1.36 0.52 -5.55
N VAL A 70 0.90 -0.64 -5.11
CA VAL A 70 1.51 -1.40 -4.01
C VAL A 70 1.96 -2.76 -4.53
N ARG A 71 3.17 -3.14 -4.16
CA ARG A 71 3.77 -4.44 -4.49
C ARG A 71 4.07 -5.20 -3.20
N PHE A 72 3.57 -6.43 -3.17
CA PHE A 72 3.77 -7.45 -2.13
C PHE A 72 4.82 -8.43 -2.63
#